data_AF-A0ABD1UA91-F1
#
_entry.id   AF-A0ABD1UA91-F1
#
_cell.length_a   1.000
_cell.length_b   1.000
_cell.length_c   1.000
_cell.angle_alpha   90.00
_cell.angle_beta   90.00
_cell.angle_gamma   90.00
#
_symmetry.space_group_name_H-M   'P 1'
#
loop_
_entity.id
_entity.type
_entity.pdbx_description
1 polymer ?
#
loop_
_entity_poly.entity_id
_entity_poly.type
_entity_poly.pdbx_seq_one_letter_code
_entity_poly.pdbx_strand_id
1 'polypeptide(L)'
;MDNAFEFIIENHGLTTESNCPYMGTDDKCNSQKKASHAAKITGYEDWIGFPILFEWSLHRRIRTDLDHGVTTVGYGTTSEGTKYWLIKNSWGTSWCENGYIRMLDTEEGLCGIAMQASYPTA
;
A
#
# COMPACT_ATOMS: atom_id res chain seq x y z
N MET A 1 -4.17 -3.51 3.73
CA MET A 1 -5.09 -2.54 3.06
C MET A 1 -6.44 -3.22 2.77
N ASP A 2 -6.82 -4.17 3.60
CA ASP A 2 -7.51 -5.36 3.09
C ASP A 2 -9.01 -5.16 3.05
N ASN A 3 -9.56 -4.45 4.05
CA ASN A 3 -10.94 -3.99 4.06
C ASN A 3 -11.33 -3.20 2.80
N ALA A 4 -10.37 -2.46 2.19
CA ALA A 4 -10.63 -1.74 0.94
C ALA A 4 -10.77 -2.70 -0.25
N PHE A 5 -9.97 -3.78 -0.29
CA PHE A 5 -10.13 -4.83 -1.29
C PHE A 5 -11.42 -5.62 -1.09
N GLU A 6 -11.75 -5.98 0.16
CA GLU A 6 -13.03 -6.61 0.50
C GLU A 6 -14.22 -5.79 0.00
N PHE A 7 -14.21 -4.48 0.24
CA PHE A 7 -15.25 -3.59 -0.28
C PHE A 7 -15.38 -3.66 -1.80
N ILE A 8 -14.27 -3.71 -2.55
CA ILE A 8 -14.31 -3.78 -4.02
C ILE A 8 -14.93 -5.10 -4.47
N ILE A 9 -14.63 -6.21 -3.79
CA ILE A 9 -15.18 -7.54 -4.07
C ILE A 9 -16.70 -7.55 -3.81
N GLU A 10 -17.12 -7.08 -2.63
CA GLU A 10 -18.52 -7.02 -2.21
C GLU A 10 -19.35 -6.05 -3.08
N ASN A 11 -18.75 -4.92 -3.46
CA ASN A 11 -19.38 -3.95 -4.34
C ASN A 11 -19.35 -4.38 -5.82
N HIS A 12 -18.67 -5.47 -6.17
CA HIS A 12 -18.47 -5.93 -7.54
C HIS A 12 -17.71 -4.95 -8.44
N GLY A 13 -16.92 -4.06 -7.83
CA GLY A 13 -15.98 -3.17 -8.52
C GLY A 13 -15.81 -1.80 -7.87
N LEU A 14 -14.96 -1.00 -8.50
CA LEU A 14 -14.63 0.38 -8.14
C LEU A 14 -14.85 1.29 -9.35
N THR A 15 -15.28 2.53 -9.10
CA THR A 15 -15.43 3.56 -10.13
C THR A 15 -14.11 4.29 -10.43
N THR A 16 -14.08 5.10 -11.50
CA THR A 16 -12.96 6.00 -11.81
C THR A 16 -12.95 7.26 -10.93
N GLU A 17 -11.75 7.83 -10.76
CA GLU A 17 -11.53 9.15 -10.16
C GLU A 17 -12.35 10.26 -10.85
N SER A 18 -12.46 10.22 -12.19
CA SER A 18 -13.25 11.20 -12.93
C SER A 18 -14.75 11.18 -12.57
N ASN A 19 -15.28 10.01 -12.18
CA ASN A 19 -16.67 9.87 -11.75
C ASN A 19 -16.85 10.18 -10.26
N CYS A 20 -15.86 9.83 -9.43
CA CYS A 20 -15.84 10.09 -8.00
C CYS A 20 -14.55 10.81 -7.58
N PRO A 21 -14.44 12.14 -7.78
CA PRO A 21 -13.24 12.89 -7.47
C PRO A 21 -12.93 12.94 -5.97
N TYR A 22 -11.65 12.94 -5.63
CA TYR A 22 -11.18 13.08 -4.26
C TYR A 22 -11.43 14.49 -3.70
N MET A 23 -12.16 14.57 -2.58
CA MET A 23 -12.52 15.83 -1.93
C MET A 23 -11.68 16.13 -0.67
N GLY A 24 -10.95 15.15 -0.14
CA GLY A 24 -10.20 15.31 1.11
C GLY A 24 -11.05 15.31 2.38
N THR A 25 -12.34 15.01 2.27
CA THR A 25 -13.31 14.92 3.37
C THR A 25 -14.17 13.67 3.20
N ASP A 26 -14.61 13.09 4.33
CA ASP A 26 -15.61 12.02 4.30
C ASP A 26 -17.00 12.64 4.13
N ASP A 27 -17.69 12.22 3.07
CA ASP A 27 -19.00 12.72 2.67
C ASP A 27 -19.98 11.55 2.49
N LYS A 28 -21.27 11.86 2.41
CA LYS A 28 -22.29 10.82 2.22
C LYS A 28 -22.06 10.05 0.92
N CYS A 29 -21.93 8.72 1.04
CA CYS A 29 -21.75 7.82 -0.10
C CYS A 29 -22.83 8.04 -1.18
N ASN A 30 -22.40 8.32 -2.42
CA ASN A 30 -23.28 8.41 -3.58
C ASN A 30 -23.46 7.03 -4.23
N SER A 31 -24.64 6.43 -4.05
CA SER A 31 -24.93 5.08 -4.55
C SER A 31 -24.90 4.95 -6.08
N GLN A 32 -25.21 6.01 -6.83
CA GLN A 32 -25.16 5.98 -8.30
C GLN A 32 -23.71 5.94 -8.79
N LYS A 33 -22.83 6.75 -8.19
CA LYS A 33 -21.40 6.74 -8.51
C LYS A 33 -20.75 5.41 -8.11
N LYS A 34 -21.10 4.91 -6.92
CA LYS A 34 -20.64 3.62 -6.39
C LYS A 34 -20.98 2.44 -7.32
N ALA A 35 -22.15 2.46 -7.96
CA ALA A 35 -22.60 1.41 -8.87
C ALA A 35 -21.96 1.46 -10.27
N SER A 36 -21.19 2.50 -10.59
CA SER A 36 -20.52 2.66 -11.88
C SER A 36 -19.15 1.97 -11.87
N HIS A 37 -19.14 0.64 -12.04
CA HIS A 37 -17.91 -0.16 -11.96
C HIS A 37 -17.01 0.01 -13.19
N ALA A 38 -15.77 0.45 -12.97
CA ALA A 38 -14.73 0.62 -13.98
C ALA A 38 -13.58 -0.40 -13.82
N ALA A 39 -13.30 -0.85 -12.60
CA ALA A 39 -12.32 -1.89 -12.29
C ALA A 39 -12.92 -2.93 -11.34
N LYS A 40 -12.45 -4.18 -11.43
CA LYS A 40 -12.90 -5.31 -10.61
C LYS A 40 -11.69 -6.13 -10.18
N ILE A 41 -11.82 -6.78 -9.03
CA ILE A 41 -10.84 -7.74 -8.50
C ILE A 41 -11.62 -8.99 -8.09
N THR A 42 -10.98 -10.15 -8.14
CA THR A 42 -11.56 -11.44 -7.73
C THR A 42 -11.12 -11.85 -6.34
N GLY A 43 -10.04 -11.24 -5.81
CA GLY A 43 -9.54 -11.45 -4.47
C GLY A 43 -8.42 -10.47 -4.12
N TYR A 44 -7.73 -10.76 -3.03
CA TYR A 44 -6.46 -10.15 -2.66
C TYR A 44 -5.64 -11.18 -1.88
N GLU A 45 -4.33 -11.01 -1.86
CA GLU A 45 -3.41 -11.87 -1.12
C GLU A 45 -2.53 -11.01 -0.21
N ASP A 46 -2.31 -11.50 1.00
CA ASP A 46 -1.35 -10.93 1.94
C ASP A 46 0.03 -11.46 1.62
N TRP A 47 0.99 -10.55 1.46
CA TRP A 47 2.38 -10.94 1.36
C TRP A 47 2.87 -11.33 2.76
N ILE A 48 3.15 -12.62 2.95
CA ILE A 48 3.76 -13.13 4.18
C ILE A 48 5.25 -12.79 4.16
N GLY A 49 5.56 -11.53 4.44
CA GLY A 49 6.91 -11.06 4.73
C GLY A 49 7.29 -11.52 6.13
N PHE A 50 8.02 -12.63 6.21
CA PHE A 50 8.40 -13.34 7.44
C PHE A 50 7.22 -14.04 8.15
N PRO A 51 7.30 -15.35 8.43
CA PRO A 51 6.33 -15.97 9.32
C PRO A 51 6.44 -15.30 10.69
N ILE A 52 5.28 -14.97 11.26
CA ILE A 52 5.04 -14.46 12.62
C ILE A 52 5.50 -15.47 13.73
N LEU A 53 6.39 -16.40 13.38
CA LEU A 53 6.82 -17.55 14.18
C LEU A 53 8.14 -17.32 14.91
N PHE A 54 8.77 -16.14 14.83
CA PHE A 54 9.89 -15.81 15.71
C PHE A 54 9.39 -14.95 16.88
N GLU A 55 9.24 -15.64 18.01
CA GLU A 55 8.94 -15.16 19.36
C GLU A 55 9.53 -13.77 19.69
N TRP A 56 8.66 -12.88 20.19
CA TRP A 56 8.76 -12.08 21.43
C TRP A 56 10.11 -11.61 22.03
N SER A 57 11.25 -11.64 21.35
CA SER A 57 12.56 -11.41 22.02
C SER A 57 13.56 -10.49 21.32
N LEU A 58 13.25 -9.81 20.21
CA LEU A 58 14.21 -8.84 19.66
C LEU A 58 13.54 -7.57 19.11
N HIS A 59 13.00 -6.74 20.01
CA HIS A 59 12.74 -5.32 19.72
C HIS A 59 14.07 -4.56 19.59
N ARG A 60 14.85 -4.83 18.54
CA ARG A 60 16.04 -4.04 18.23
C ARG A 60 15.68 -2.93 17.23
N ARG A 61 15.02 -1.90 17.77
CA ARG A 61 14.96 -0.52 17.23
C ARG A 61 14.58 -0.36 15.74
N ILE A 62 13.47 -0.94 15.30
CA ILE A 62 12.68 -0.38 14.21
C ILE A 62 11.33 -0.01 14.82
N ARG A 63 10.90 1.25 14.67
CA ARG A 63 9.57 1.67 15.14
C ARG A 63 8.56 1.02 14.19
N THR A 64 7.80 0.05 14.69
CA THR A 64 6.79 -0.71 13.93
C THR A 64 5.37 -0.23 14.20
N ASP A 65 5.21 0.99 14.70
CA ASP A 65 3.92 1.64 14.84
C ASP A 65 3.45 2.07 13.45
N LEU A 66 2.79 1.16 12.74
CA LEU A 66 2.31 1.40 11.39
C LEU A 66 1.13 2.38 11.43
N ASP A 67 1.30 3.56 10.83
CA ASP A 67 0.31 4.63 10.83
C ASP A 67 -0.01 5.18 9.43
N HIS A 68 0.74 4.77 8.40
CA HIS A 68 0.65 5.33 7.05
C HIS A 68 0.68 4.25 5.97
N GLY A 69 -0.30 4.28 5.07
CA GLY A 69 -0.39 3.40 3.91
C GLY A 69 0.32 3.98 2.70
N VAL A 70 1.15 3.17 2.05
CA VAL A 70 1.89 3.52 0.82
C VAL A 70 1.83 2.38 -0.20
N THR A 71 2.31 2.62 -1.41
CA THR A 71 2.36 1.59 -2.46
C THR A 71 3.79 1.38 -2.94
N THR A 72 4.29 0.16 -2.78
CA THR A 72 5.52 -0.27 -3.45
C THR A 72 5.25 -0.44 -4.94
N VAL A 73 5.99 0.27 -5.78
CA VAL A 73 5.82 0.26 -7.24
C VAL A 73 7.03 -0.33 -7.98
N GLY A 74 8.09 -0.67 -7.26
CA GLY A 74 9.27 -1.31 -7.83
C GLY A 74 10.35 -1.58 -6.80
N TYR A 75 11.45 -2.13 -7.28
CA TYR A 75 12.68 -2.35 -6.53
C TYR A 75 13.88 -2.18 -7.46
N GLY A 76 15.07 -1.99 -6.90
CA GLY A 76 16.27 -1.82 -7.69
C GLY A 76 17.55 -1.93 -6.88
N THR A 77 18.66 -1.63 -7.54
CA THR A 77 19.98 -1.61 -6.91
C THR A 77 20.74 -0.38 -7.43
N THR A 78 21.37 0.37 -6.54
CA THR A 78 22.20 1.52 -6.92
C THR A 78 23.50 1.06 -7.58
N SER A 79 24.24 1.98 -8.21
CA SER A 79 25.57 1.71 -8.78
C SER A 79 26.56 1.17 -7.74
N GLU A 80 26.38 1.51 -6.48
CA GLU A 80 27.20 1.09 -5.33
C GLU A 80 26.74 -0.25 -4.75
N GLY A 81 25.73 -0.90 -5.35
CA GLY A 81 25.23 -2.20 -4.92
C GLY A 81 24.16 -2.16 -3.81
N THR A 82 23.65 -0.97 -3.45
CA THR A 82 22.62 -0.86 -2.41
C THR A 82 21.24 -1.17 -2.97
N LYS A 83 20.56 -2.18 -2.41
CA LYS A 83 19.20 -2.56 -2.80
C LYS A 83 18.16 -1.62 -2.19
N TYR A 84 17.09 -1.34 -2.93
CA TYR A 84 16.02 -0.48 -2.46
C TYR A 84 14.65 -0.89 -2.98
N TRP A 85 13.62 -0.50 -2.24
CA TRP A 85 12.23 -0.47 -2.65
C TRP A 85 11.86 0.93 -3.14
N LEU A 86 11.15 1.02 -4.28
CA LEU A 86 10.62 2.27 -4.81
C LEU A 86 9.16 2.42 -4.36
N ILE A 87 8.90 3.43 -3.54
CA ILE A 87 7.61 3.63 -2.88
C ILE A 87 6.96 4.90 -3.41
N LYS A 88 5.71 4.77 -3.85
CA LYS A 88 4.84 5.88 -4.20
C LYS A 88 4.10 6.35 -2.96
N ASN A 89 4.20 7.64 -2.66
CA ASN A 89 3.51 8.27 -1.53
C ASN A 89 2.29 9.10 -2.00
N SER A 90 1.49 9.56 -1.03
CA SER A 90 0.26 10.35 -1.24
C SER A 90 0.39 11.82 -0.79
N TRP A 91 1.60 12.31 -0.49
CA TRP A 91 1.85 13.68 -0.01
C TRP A 91 2.17 14.71 -1.10
N GLY A 92 1.81 14.40 -2.35
CA GLY A 92 2.03 15.28 -3.49
C GLY A 92 3.44 15.18 -4.09
N THR A 93 3.62 15.77 -5.27
CA THR A 93 4.84 15.66 -6.07
C THR A 93 5.99 16.54 -5.57
N SER A 94 5.72 17.56 -4.75
CA SER A 94 6.76 18.40 -4.15
C SER A 94 7.55 17.67 -3.06
N TRP A 95 7.07 16.52 -2.60
CA TRP A 95 7.71 15.73 -1.56
C TRP A 95 8.76 14.78 -2.16
N CYS A 96 9.98 14.82 -1.61
CA CYS A 96 11.09 13.92 -1.94
C CYS A 96 11.34 13.83 -3.47
N GLU A 97 11.34 12.62 -4.04
CA GLU A 97 11.65 12.36 -5.45
C GLU A 97 10.37 12.37 -6.29
N ASN A 98 9.76 13.54 -6.50
CA ASN A 98 8.50 13.69 -7.25
C ASN A 98 7.33 12.90 -6.64
N GLY A 99 7.24 12.83 -5.30
CA GLY A 99 6.23 12.04 -4.58
C GLY A 99 6.64 10.60 -4.28
N TYR A 100 7.88 10.22 -4.60
CA TYR A 100 8.43 8.90 -4.34
C TYR A 100 9.55 8.94 -3.32
N ILE A 101 9.81 7.79 -2.70
CA ILE A 101 10.99 7.55 -1.86
C ILE A 101 11.60 6.20 -2.20
N ARG A 102 12.94 6.14 -2.17
CA ARG A 102 13.69 4.90 -2.21
C ARG A 102 14.02 4.48 -0.79
N MET A 103 13.44 3.38 -0.34
CA MET A 103 13.68 2.81 0.99
C MET A 103 14.71 1.70 0.89
N LEU A 104 15.70 1.71 1.80
CA LEU A 104 16.71 0.67 1.88
C LEU A 104 16.05 -0.69 2.06
N ASP A 105 16.43 -1.65 1.23
CA ASP A 105 16.01 -3.04 1.37
C ASP A 105 16.89 -3.72 2.43
N THR A 106 16.25 -4.09 3.56
CA THR A 106 16.89 -4.72 4.72
C THR A 106 16.19 -6.04 5.00
N GLU A 107 16.88 -7.01 5.59
CA GLU A 107 16.31 -8.33 5.93
C GLU A 107 15.03 -8.24 6.78
N GLU A 108 14.96 -7.25 7.68
CA GLU A 108 13.82 -7.04 8.59
C GLU A 108 12.70 -6.15 7.99
N GLY A 109 12.89 -5.59 6.79
CA GLY A 109 11.97 -4.62 6.19
C GLY A 109 11.94 -3.27 6.93
N LEU A 110 12.70 -2.29 6.44
CA LEU A 110 12.78 -0.95 7.04
C LEU A 110 11.39 -0.31 7.21
N CYS A 111 11.13 0.26 8.38
CA CYS A 111 9.85 0.87 8.77
C CYS A 111 8.63 -0.08 8.67
N GLY A 112 8.84 -1.39 8.76
CA GLY A 112 7.76 -2.37 8.72
C GLY A 112 7.11 -2.54 7.35
N ILE A 113 7.80 -2.17 6.27
CA ILE A 113 7.27 -2.19 4.90
C ILE A 113 6.78 -3.57 4.43
N ALA A 114 7.30 -4.64 5.04
CA ALA A 114 6.94 -6.02 4.72
C ALA A 114 5.96 -6.65 5.75
N MET A 115 5.49 -5.89 6.75
CA MET A 115 4.67 -6.43 7.85
C MET A 115 3.19 -6.58 7.52
N GLN A 116 2.62 -5.66 6.75
CA GLN A 116 1.19 -5.64 6.39
C GLN A 116 1.00 -5.30 4.90
N ALA A 117 1.80 -5.93 4.04
CA ALA A 117 1.72 -5.76 2.60
C ALA A 117 0.68 -6.71 2.00
N SER A 118 -0.13 -6.20 1.08
CA SER A 118 -1.14 -6.99 0.35
C SER A 118 -1.35 -6.45 -1.05
N TYR A 119 -1.86 -7.29 -1.96
CA TYR A 119 -2.14 -6.92 -3.34
C TYR A 119 -3.44 -7.54 -3.86
N PRO A 120 -4.17 -6.85 -4.75
CA PRO A 120 -5.38 -7.40 -5.35
C PRO A 120 -5.05 -8.47 -6.41
N THR A 121 -5.94 -9.44 -6.56
CA THR A 121 -5.91 -10.45 -7.62
C THR A 121 -7.09 -10.25 -8.57
N ALA A 122 -6.89 -10.54 -9.86
CA ALA A 122 -7.87 -10.32 -10.93
C ALA A 122 -8.23 -11.64 -11.62
#